data_AF-A0A6N2VIL0-F1
#
_entry.id   AF-A0A6N2VIL0-F1
#
_cell.length_a   1.000
_cell.length_b   1.000
_cell.length_c   1.000
_cell.angle_alpha   90.00
_cell.angle_beta   90.00
_cell.angle_gamma   90.00
#
_symmetry.space_group_name_H-M   'P 1'
#
loop_
_entity.id
_entity.type
_entity.pdbx_description
1 polymer ?
#
loop_
_entity_poly.entity_id
_entity_poly.type
_entity_poly.pdbx_seq_one_letter_code
_entity_poly.pdbx_strand_id
1 'polypeptide(L)'
;MKGAVTGIILLVILIYSVFITQNIAGLTTRKTELTMDVSNAVEQTLDNMKEEQYESREQMAEIFVRDLKTQITSDADIEVEIIGADHIHGLLDVNVRETFLTSDGKKKTIEVRKTAVLEQFQEEA
;
A
#
# COMPACT_ATOMS: atom_id res chain seq x y z
N MET A 1 19.20 -23.43 42.25
CA MET A 1 18.40 -23.94 41.12
C MET A 1 17.23 -23.03 40.76
N LYS A 2 16.36 -22.63 41.70
CA LYS A 2 15.17 -21.79 41.40
C LYS A 2 15.52 -20.46 40.69
N GLY A 3 16.51 -19.71 41.18
CA GLY A 3 16.95 -18.45 40.54
C GLY A 3 17.55 -18.63 39.14
N ALA A 4 18.28 -19.73 38.90
CA ALA A 4 18.81 -20.06 37.58
C ALA A 4 17.68 -20.43 36.60
N VAL A 5 16.68 -21.19 37.06
CA VAL A 5 15.49 -21.52 36.26
C VAL A 5 14.68 -20.26 35.93
N THR A 6 14.46 -19.38 36.91
CA THR A 6 13.78 -18.09 36.66
C THR A 6 14.56 -17.22 35.66
N GLY A 7 15.89 -17.17 35.76
CA GLY A 7 16.74 -16.44 34.82
C GLY A 7 16.64 -16.97 33.38
N ILE A 8 16.64 -18.30 33.21
CA ILE A 8 16.47 -18.92 31.89
C ILE A 8 15.08 -18.62 31.31
N ILE A 9 14.02 -18.70 32.13
CA ILE A 9 12.65 -18.38 31.69
C ILE A 9 12.56 -16.92 31.22
N LEU A 10 13.14 -15.97 31.96
CA LEU A 10 13.15 -14.56 31.57
C LEU A 10 13.92 -14.33 30.27
N LEU A 11 15.04 -15.02 30.07
CA LEU A 11 15.82 -14.93 28.84
C LEU A 11 15.02 -15.45 27.63
N VAL A 12 14.30 -16.56 27.78
CA VAL A 12 13.43 -17.09 26.73
C VAL A 12 12.31 -16.10 26.39
N ILE A 13 11.67 -15.49 27.38
CA ILE A 13 10.63 -14.46 27.17
C ILE A 13 11.19 -13.27 26.38
N LEU A 14 12.39 -12.79 26.71
CA LEU A 14 13.04 -11.69 25.99
C LEU A 14 13.36 -12.03 24.54
N ILE A 15 13.80 -13.27 24.27
CA ILE A 15 14.05 -13.71 22.89
C ILE A 15 12.73 -13.72 22.10
N TYR A 16 11.66 -14.28 22.68
CA TYR A 16 10.35 -14.30 22.02
C TYR A 16 9.76 -12.90 21.79
N SER A 17 9.94 -11.95 22.70
CA SER A 17 9.44 -10.59 22.52
C SER A 17 10.10 -9.87 21.34
N VAL A 18 11.40 -10.10 21.12
CA VAL A 18 12.13 -9.60 19.93
C VAL A 18 11.55 -10.22 18.65
N PHE A 19 11.35 -11.54 18.61
CA PHE A 19 10.77 -12.22 17.44
C PHE A 19 9.38 -11.69 17.08
N ILE A 20 8.52 -11.45 18.07
CA ILE A 20 7.17 -10.90 17.86
C ILE A 20 7.27 -9.49 17.30
N THR A 21 8.12 -8.65 17.88
CA THR A 21 8.27 -7.25 17.45
C THR A 21 8.79 -7.15 16.02
N GLN A 22 9.76 -7.98 15.62
CA GLN A 22 10.26 -8.02 14.24
C GLN A 22 9.17 -8.42 13.23
N ASN A 23 8.34 -9.41 13.58
CA ASN A 23 7.23 -9.82 12.71
C ASN A 23 6.21 -8.68 12.53
N ILE A 24 5.89 -7.96 13.60
CA ILE A 24 4.96 -6.83 13.53
C ILE A 24 5.58 -5.69 12.70
N ALA A 25 6.84 -5.35 12.97
CA ALA A 25 7.55 -4.30 12.25
C ALA A 25 7.59 -4.57 10.73
N GLY A 26 7.90 -5.80 10.31
CA GLY A 26 7.93 -6.16 8.89
C GLY A 26 6.57 -6.02 8.19
N LEU A 27 5.46 -6.38 8.87
CA LEU A 27 4.12 -6.20 8.32
C LEU A 27 3.74 -4.73 8.22
N THR A 28 4.08 -3.94 9.25
CA THR A 28 3.84 -2.50 9.26
C THR A 28 4.63 -1.82 8.15
N THR A 29 5.91 -2.15 7.98
CA THR A 29 6.75 -1.63 6.89
C THR A 29 6.14 -1.91 5.54
N ARG A 30 5.80 -3.18 5.24
CA ARG A 30 5.16 -3.52 3.96
C ARG A 30 3.85 -2.77 3.73
N LYS A 31 3.01 -2.65 4.77
CA LYS A 31 1.76 -1.88 4.66
C LYS A 31 2.03 -0.40 4.41
N THR A 32 3.06 0.18 5.02
CA THR A 32 3.46 1.56 4.78
C THR A 32 3.98 1.75 3.36
N GLU A 33 4.85 0.87 2.87
CA GLU A 33 5.35 0.87 1.49
C GLU A 33 4.20 0.80 0.49
N LEU A 34 3.32 -0.20 0.60
CA LEU A 34 2.15 -0.30 -0.27
C LEU A 34 1.25 0.94 -0.18
N THR A 35 1.08 1.52 1.01
CA THR A 35 0.29 2.75 1.17
C THR A 35 0.90 3.93 0.44
N MET A 36 2.23 4.07 0.48
CA MET A 36 2.95 5.13 -0.23
C MET A 36 2.88 4.91 -1.74
N ASP A 37 3.17 3.70 -2.21
CA ASP A 37 3.16 3.37 -3.64
C ASP A 37 1.79 3.62 -4.27
N VAL A 38 0.71 3.18 -3.59
CA VAL A 38 -0.66 3.42 -4.04
C VAL A 38 -1.01 4.91 -3.99
N SER A 39 -0.59 5.64 -2.94
CA SER A 39 -0.88 7.08 -2.85
C SER A 39 -0.16 7.86 -3.96
N ASN A 40 1.12 7.60 -4.18
CA ASN A 40 1.92 8.22 -5.23
C ASN A 40 1.35 7.92 -6.61
N ALA A 41 0.93 6.68 -6.86
CA ALA A 41 0.34 6.29 -8.13
C ALA A 41 -1.00 7.01 -8.38
N VAL A 42 -1.86 7.10 -7.36
CA VAL A 42 -3.13 7.86 -7.45
C VAL A 42 -2.86 9.34 -7.72
N GLU A 43 -1.95 9.95 -6.98
CA GLU A 43 -1.57 11.37 -7.15
C GLU A 43 -1.02 11.61 -8.56
N GLN A 44 -0.08 10.78 -9.03
CA GLN A 44 0.50 10.89 -10.35
C GLN A 44 -0.54 10.72 -11.47
N THR A 45 -1.46 9.77 -11.34
CA THR A 45 -2.56 9.60 -12.30
C THR A 45 -3.48 10.82 -12.34
N LEU A 46 -3.79 11.43 -11.20
CA LEU A 46 -4.62 12.64 -11.20
C LEU A 46 -3.87 13.89 -11.67
N ASP A 47 -2.57 14.00 -11.37
CA ASP A 47 -1.74 15.11 -11.83
C ASP A 47 -1.55 15.09 -13.34
N ASN A 48 -1.35 13.91 -13.95
CA ASN A 48 -1.29 13.75 -15.41
C ASN A 48 -2.57 14.28 -16.10
N MET A 49 -3.73 14.18 -15.43
CA MET A 49 -5.02 14.69 -15.94
C MET A 49 -5.04 16.22 -16.09
N LYS A 50 -4.17 16.94 -15.37
CA LYS A 50 -4.02 18.40 -15.49
C LYS A 50 -3.36 18.79 -16.82
N GLU A 51 -2.53 17.92 -17.37
CA GLU A 51 -1.81 18.15 -18.64
C GLU A 51 -2.59 17.57 -19.83
N GLU A 52 -3.12 16.36 -19.70
CA GLU A 52 -3.86 15.66 -20.74
C GLU A 52 -5.10 14.98 -20.15
N GLN A 53 -6.28 15.31 -20.66
CA GLN A 53 -7.53 14.71 -20.22
C GLN A 53 -7.62 13.26 -20.70
N TYR A 54 -8.05 12.35 -19.82
CA TYR A 54 -8.32 10.97 -20.21
C TYR A 54 -9.63 10.87 -21.00
N GLU A 55 -9.64 10.05 -22.04
CA GLU A 55 -10.77 9.79 -22.93
C GLU A 55 -11.82 8.87 -22.33
N SER A 56 -11.44 8.06 -21.31
CA SER A 56 -12.33 7.07 -20.72
C SER A 56 -11.94 6.66 -19.30
N ARG A 57 -12.88 6.01 -18.61
CA ARG A 57 -12.64 5.36 -17.31
C ARG A 57 -11.54 4.31 -17.43
N GLU A 58 -11.56 3.54 -18.51
CA GLU A 58 -10.62 2.46 -18.78
C GLU A 58 -9.21 3.00 -18.98
N GLN A 59 -9.05 4.09 -19.73
CA GLN A 59 -7.75 4.73 -19.90
C GLN A 59 -7.20 5.26 -18.56
N MET A 60 -8.02 5.92 -17.74
CA MET A 60 -7.59 6.36 -16.40
C MET A 60 -7.14 5.16 -15.54
N ALA A 61 -7.87 4.04 -15.58
CA ALA A 61 -7.50 2.82 -14.86
C ALA A 61 -6.19 2.21 -15.37
N GLU A 62 -5.97 2.17 -16.69
CA GLU A 62 -4.72 1.69 -17.29
C GLU A 62 -3.53 2.55 -16.89
N ILE A 63 -3.72 3.87 -16.87
CA ILE A 63 -2.70 4.83 -16.44
C ILE A 63 -2.39 4.65 -14.95
N PHE A 64 -3.40 4.46 -14.10
CA PHE A 64 -3.19 4.12 -12.70
C PHE A 64 -2.38 2.83 -12.53
N VAL A 65 -2.72 1.77 -13.25
CA VAL A 65 -1.97 0.50 -13.19
C VAL A 65 -0.53 0.68 -13.67
N ARG A 66 -0.30 1.50 -14.70
CA ARG A 66 1.04 1.86 -15.17
C ARG A 66 1.83 2.61 -14.10
N ASP A 67 1.25 3.65 -13.52
CA ASP A 67 1.90 4.48 -12.51
C ASP A 67 2.19 3.64 -11.25
N LEU A 68 1.26 2.79 -10.83
CA LEU A 68 1.46 1.86 -9.72
C LEU A 68 2.61 0.88 -9.98
N LYS A 69 2.72 0.33 -11.19
CA LYS A 69 3.85 -0.53 -11.58
C LYS A 69 5.20 0.18 -11.52
N THR A 70 5.23 1.51 -11.69
CA THR A 70 6.47 2.28 -11.55
C THR A 70 6.86 2.55 -10.09
N GLN A 71 5.89 2.54 -9.18
CA GLN A 71 6.12 2.75 -7.74
C GLN A 71 6.49 1.43 -7.04
N ILE A 72 5.78 0.33 -7.37
CA ILE A 72 5.98 -0.97 -6.71
C ILE A 72 7.30 -1.59 -7.15
N THR A 73 8.12 -1.95 -6.16
CA THR A 73 9.37 -2.71 -6.34
C THR A 73 9.33 -4.13 -5.75
N SER A 74 8.22 -4.49 -5.12
CA SER A 74 8.00 -5.78 -4.44
C SER A 74 7.86 -6.95 -5.43
N ASP A 75 8.31 -8.14 -5.04
CA ASP A 75 8.15 -9.41 -5.76
C ASP A 75 6.82 -10.12 -5.43
N ALA A 76 5.87 -9.39 -4.86
CA ALA A 76 4.58 -9.89 -4.41
C ALA A 76 3.52 -9.93 -5.51
N ASP A 77 2.46 -10.70 -5.24
CA ASP A 77 1.27 -10.72 -6.09
C ASP A 77 0.38 -9.52 -5.75
N ILE A 78 0.08 -8.70 -6.77
CA ILE A 78 -0.66 -7.44 -6.63
C ILE A 78 -1.98 -7.55 -7.40
N GLU A 79 -3.08 -7.37 -6.67
CA GLU A 79 -4.42 -7.27 -7.24
C GLU A 79 -4.92 -5.82 -7.11
N VAL A 80 -5.42 -5.27 -8.21
CA VAL A 80 -5.96 -3.91 -8.26
C VAL A 80 -7.45 -3.95 -8.58
N GLU A 81 -8.24 -3.32 -7.72
CA GLU A 81 -9.69 -3.15 -7.86
C GLU A 81 -10.00 -1.65 -8.04
N ILE A 82 -10.51 -1.28 -9.21
CA ILE A 82 -10.96 0.09 -9.49
C ILE A 82 -12.41 0.25 -9.05
N ILE A 83 -12.63 0.82 -7.87
CA ILE A 83 -13.95 1.05 -7.29
C ILE A 83 -14.63 2.22 -8.01
N GLY A 84 -13.94 3.35 -8.08
CA GLY A 84 -14.43 4.59 -8.69
C GLY A 84 -13.38 5.20 -9.59
N ALA A 85 -13.79 5.67 -10.76
CA ALA A 85 -12.95 6.41 -11.67
C ALA A 85 -13.87 7.33 -12.49
N ASP A 86 -13.67 8.64 -12.33
CA ASP A 86 -14.34 9.70 -13.07
C ASP A 86 -13.27 10.53 -13.76
N HIS A 87 -13.09 10.27 -15.05
CA HIS A 87 -12.11 10.95 -15.88
C HIS A 87 -12.49 12.39 -16.22
N ILE A 88 -13.74 12.79 -16.01
CA ILE A 88 -14.22 14.14 -16.29
C ILE A 88 -13.99 15.04 -15.08
N HIS A 89 -14.35 14.54 -13.89
CA HIS A 89 -14.28 15.32 -12.64
C HIS A 89 -13.03 15.03 -11.80
N GLY A 90 -12.18 14.08 -12.22
CA GLY A 90 -10.90 13.79 -11.59
C GLY A 90 -11.02 13.02 -10.28
N LEU A 91 -11.93 12.04 -10.20
CA LEU A 91 -12.05 11.13 -9.05
C LEU A 91 -11.37 9.81 -9.37
N LEU A 92 -10.57 9.30 -8.44
CA LEU A 92 -10.03 7.94 -8.48
C LEU A 92 -10.13 7.28 -7.10
N ASP A 93 -10.83 6.14 -7.03
CA ASP A 93 -10.99 5.30 -5.84
C ASP A 93 -10.56 3.87 -6.18
N VAL A 94 -9.48 3.44 -5.55
CA VAL A 94 -8.81 2.17 -5.84
C VAL A 94 -8.61 1.39 -4.56
N ASN A 95 -8.66 0.08 -4.69
CA ASN A 95 -8.33 -0.84 -3.63
C ASN A 95 -7.29 -1.84 -4.13
N VAL A 96 -6.16 -1.90 -3.44
CA VAL A 96 -5.00 -2.67 -3.86
C VAL A 96 -4.67 -3.69 -2.78
N ARG A 97 -4.55 -4.95 -3.19
CA ARG A 97 -4.19 -6.07 -2.32
C ARG A 97 -2.83 -6.60 -2.72
N GLU A 98 -1.93 -6.75 -1.74
CA GLU A 98 -0.63 -7.39 -1.91
C GLU A 98 -0.62 -8.70 -1.13
N THR A 99 -0.28 -9.80 -1.82
CA THR A 99 -0.11 -11.12 -1.21
C THR A 99 1.35 -11.57 -1.29
N PHE A 100 1.95 -11.88 -0.14
CA PHE A 100 3.37 -12.25 -0.02
C PHE A 100 3.57 -13.39 1.00
N LEU A 101 4.75 -14.01 0.94
CA LEU A 101 5.20 -14.98 1.93
C LEU A 101 5.94 -14.29 3.07
N THR A 102 5.55 -14.54 4.32
CA THR A 102 6.30 -14.10 5.50
C THR A 102 7.51 -14.98 5.74
N SER A 103 8.44 -14.53 6.58
CA SER A 103 9.67 -15.26 6.92
C SER A 103 9.43 -16.63 7.58
N ASP A 104 8.24 -16.87 8.13
CA ASP A 104 7.79 -18.17 8.64
C ASP A 104 7.08 -19.05 7.59
N GLY A 105 7.13 -18.64 6.31
CA GLY A 105 6.58 -19.38 5.17
C GLY A 105 5.08 -19.27 4.97
N LYS A 106 4.38 -18.43 5.77
CA LYS A 106 2.92 -18.26 5.65
C LYS A 106 2.59 -17.22 4.57
N LYS A 107 1.53 -17.47 3.82
CA LYS A 107 0.95 -16.43 2.95
C LYS A 107 0.21 -15.42 3.81
N LYS A 108 0.45 -14.13 3.56
CA LYS A 108 -0.33 -13.03 4.12
C LYS A 108 -0.74 -12.08 3.01
N THR A 109 -1.89 -11.46 3.22
CA THR A 109 -2.43 -10.44 2.33
C THR A 109 -2.62 -9.16 3.13
N ILE A 110 -2.17 -8.05 2.56
CA ILE A 110 -2.45 -6.70 3.06
C ILE A 110 -3.25 -5.93 2.02
N GLU A 111 -4.05 -4.97 2.47
CA GLU A 111 -4.98 -4.23 1.62
C GLU A 111 -4.87 -2.74 1.95
N VAL A 112 -4.87 -1.93 0.90
CA VAL A 112 -4.86 -0.46 0.95
C VAL A 112 -5.92 0.06 0.00
N ARG A 113 -6.88 0.81 0.54
CA ARG A 113 -7.83 1.60 -0.24
C ARG A 113 -7.43 3.07 -0.22
N LYS A 114 -7.46 3.70 -1.38
CA LYS A 114 -7.19 5.13 -1.55
C LYS A 114 -8.23 5.75 -2.47
N THR A 115 -8.73 6.89 -2.04
CA THR A 115 -9.63 7.74 -2.82
C THR A 115 -9.00 9.13 -2.90
N ALA A 116 -8.93 9.67 -4.09
CA ALA A 116 -8.46 11.04 -4.33
C ALA A 116 -9.36 11.73 -5.35
N VAL A 117 -9.43 13.05 -5.23
CA VAL A 117 -10.18 13.94 -6.11
C VAL A 117 -9.26 15.09 -6.51
N LEU A 118 -9.25 15.41 -7.79
CA LEU A 118 -8.51 16.54 -8.33
C LEU A 118 -9.10 17.85 -7.79
N GLU A 119 -8.33 18.58 -7.00
CA GLU A 119 -8.75 19.89 -6.50
C GLU A 119 -8.69 20.93 -7.62
N GLN A 120 -9.84 21.50 -7.97
CA GLN A 120 -9.92 22.63 -8.89
C GLN A 120 -9.72 23.92 -8.09
N PHE A 121 -8.53 24.53 -8.18
CA PHE A 121 -8.34 25.89 -7.66
C PHE A 121 -9.20 26.85 -8.49
N GLN A 122 -10.30 27.32 -7.92
CA GLN A 122 -10.95 28.53 -8.43
C GLN A 122 -10.02 29.70 -8.09
N GLU A 123 -9.34 30.26 -9.09
CA GLU A 123 -8.78 31.61 -8.96
C GLU A 123 -9.95 32.57 -8.70
N GLU A 124 -10.08 33.03 -7.46
CA GLU A 124 -10.96 34.16 -7.13
C GLU A 124 -10.47 35.38 -7.92
N ALA A 125 -11.22 35.76 -8.95
CA ALA A 125 -10.98 36.91 -9.82
C ALA A 125 -11.33 38.24 -9.13
#